data_AF-A0A4Q0ITJ0-F1
#
_entry.id   AF-A0A4Q0ITJ0-F1
#
_cell.length_a   1.000
_cell.length_b   1.000
_cell.length_c   1.000
_cell.angle_alpha   90.00
_cell.angle_beta   90.00
_cell.angle_gamma   90.00
#
_symmetry.space_group_name_H-M   'P 1'
#
loop_
_entity.id
_entity.type
_entity.pdbx_description
1 polymer ?
#
loop_
_entity_poly.entity_id
_entity_poly.type
_entity_poly.pdbx_seq_one_letter_code
_entity_poly.pdbx_strand_id
1 'polypeptide(L)'
;MYFTLVFHGKSRKGLELEDRFGDSLERMTAVTDRHSAYFALHFLNHQVCLAHLLRECQYLNELDKEQQWSGSVVSLFQEAIHERNQKPTESIDPQSWLDRLDNLIDENLSRLNEKFTTFKNGLLKC
;
A
#
# COMPACT_ATOMS: atom_id res chain seq x y z
N MET A 1 -14.53 17.05 14.22
CA MET A 1 -15.49 15.92 14.32
C MET A 1 -15.03 14.88 13.31
N TYR A 2 -14.68 13.67 13.74
CA TYR A 2 -14.33 12.57 12.83
C TYR A 2 -15.61 11.77 12.55
N PHE A 3 -15.95 11.60 11.27
CA PHE A 3 -17.09 10.81 10.87
C PHE A 3 -16.59 9.48 10.30
N THR A 4 -17.09 8.36 10.84
CA THR A 4 -16.90 7.05 10.23
C THR A 4 -18.13 6.75 9.38
N LEU A 5 -17.93 6.61 8.07
CA LEU A 5 -18.97 6.24 7.12
C LEU A 5 -18.78 4.79 6.71
N VAL A 6 -19.84 3.99 6.82
CA VAL A 6 -19.89 2.61 6.34
C VAL A 6 -21.10 2.45 5.44
N PHE A 7 -20.90 1.96 4.23
CA PHE A 7 -21.96 1.74 3.25
C PHE A 7 -21.67 0.48 2.44
N HIS A 8 -22.73 -0.16 1.96
CA HIS A 8 -22.58 -1.25 1.00
C HIS A 8 -22.48 -0.64 -0.41
N GLY A 9 -21.50 -1.09 -1.19
CA GLY A 9 -21.48 -0.86 -2.63
C GLY A 9 -22.27 -1.92 -3.37
N LYS A 10 -22.86 -1.59 -4.52
CA LYS A 10 -23.44 -2.58 -5.45
C LYS A 10 -22.39 -3.22 -6.34
N SER A 11 -21.22 -2.58 -6.48
CA SER A 11 -20.07 -3.11 -7.22
C SER A 11 -18.73 -2.64 -6.64
N ARG A 12 -17.61 -3.17 -7.16
CA ARG A 12 -16.24 -2.71 -6.86
C ARG A 12 -15.70 -1.68 -7.86
N LYS A 13 -16.58 -1.13 -8.72
CA LYS A 13 -16.17 -0.16 -9.75
C LYS A 13 -15.96 1.22 -9.13
N GLY A 14 -15.02 1.99 -9.68
CA GLY A 14 -14.77 3.38 -9.27
C GLY A 14 -16.02 4.25 -9.34
N LEU A 15 -16.88 4.01 -10.34
CA LEU A 15 -18.17 4.69 -10.53
C LEU A 15 -19.05 4.70 -9.26
N GLU A 16 -19.00 3.65 -8.44
CA GLU A 16 -19.78 3.59 -7.19
C GLU A 16 -19.32 4.67 -6.17
N LEU A 17 -18.03 5.00 -6.18
CA LEU A 17 -17.44 6.02 -5.32
C LEU A 17 -17.66 7.42 -5.92
N GLU A 18 -17.55 7.56 -7.24
CA GLU A 18 -17.87 8.81 -7.96
C GLU A 18 -19.34 9.19 -7.75
N ASP A 19 -20.28 8.28 -7.96
CA ASP A 19 -21.72 8.53 -7.77
C ASP A 19 -22.05 8.97 -6.34
N ARG A 20 -21.27 8.51 -5.36
CA ARG A 20 -21.52 8.74 -3.93
C ARG A 20 -20.88 10.02 -3.41
N PHE A 21 -19.64 10.28 -3.80
CA PHE A 21 -18.83 11.34 -3.24
C PHE A 21 -18.63 12.51 -4.22
N GLY A 22 -18.78 12.26 -5.53
CA GLY A 22 -18.58 13.23 -6.60
C GLY A 22 -17.27 13.99 -6.45
N ASP A 23 -17.34 15.30 -6.66
CA ASP A 23 -16.22 16.23 -6.53
C ASP A 23 -15.60 16.27 -5.12
N SER A 24 -16.23 15.66 -4.11
CA SER A 24 -15.63 15.56 -2.78
C SER A 24 -14.42 14.63 -2.75
N LEU A 25 -14.28 13.69 -3.70
CA LEU A 25 -13.11 12.83 -3.82
C LEU A 25 -11.82 13.65 -3.99
N GLU A 26 -11.87 14.74 -4.76
CA GLU A 26 -10.73 15.64 -5.01
C GLU A 26 -10.25 16.40 -3.77
N ARG A 27 -11.00 16.31 -2.67
CA ARG A 27 -10.68 16.92 -1.37
C ARG A 27 -10.35 15.88 -0.30
N MET A 28 -10.31 14.60 -0.66
CA MET A 28 -10.05 13.48 0.25
C MET A 28 -8.63 12.95 0.08
N THR A 29 -7.93 12.76 1.20
CA THR A 29 -6.78 11.87 1.26
C THR A 29 -7.26 10.45 1.52
N ALA A 30 -7.11 9.56 0.54
CA ALA A 30 -7.59 8.19 0.61
C ALA A 30 -6.48 7.22 0.99
N VAL A 31 -6.77 6.31 1.92
CA VAL A 31 -5.91 5.16 2.24
C VAL A 31 -6.70 3.90 1.93
N THR A 32 -6.33 3.19 0.85
CA THR A 32 -7.12 2.09 0.30
C THR A 32 -6.29 0.82 0.16
N ASP A 33 -6.91 -0.33 -0.08
CA ASP A 33 -6.17 -1.49 -0.62
C ASP A 33 -5.69 -1.22 -2.06
N ARG A 34 -5.04 -2.22 -2.69
CA ARG A 34 -4.48 -2.14 -4.05
C ARG A 34 -5.50 -2.41 -5.17
N HIS A 35 -6.80 -2.30 -4.91
CA HIS A 35 -7.80 -2.51 -5.96
C HIS A 35 -7.68 -1.43 -7.04
N SER A 36 -7.61 -1.86 -8.31
CA SER A 36 -7.32 -0.98 -9.46
C SER A 36 -8.28 0.20 -9.60
N ALA A 37 -9.52 0.05 -9.14
CA ALA A 37 -10.52 1.12 -9.16
C ALA A 37 -10.05 2.40 -8.45
N TYR A 38 -9.28 2.29 -7.36
CA TYR A 38 -8.84 3.46 -6.60
C TYR A 38 -7.81 4.31 -7.37
N PHE A 39 -6.99 3.69 -8.21
CA PHE A 39 -6.00 4.38 -9.04
C PHE A 39 -6.61 5.13 -10.23
N ALA A 40 -7.87 4.82 -10.57
CA ALA A 40 -8.61 5.53 -11.60
C ALA A 40 -9.39 6.73 -11.06
N LEU A 41 -9.45 6.90 -9.73
CA LEU A 41 -10.21 7.97 -9.08
C LEU A 41 -9.32 9.18 -8.78
N HIS A 42 -9.90 10.37 -8.87
CA HIS A 42 -9.21 11.63 -8.60
C HIS A 42 -9.33 12.01 -7.13
N PHE A 43 -8.40 11.52 -6.30
CA PHE A 43 -8.27 11.92 -4.90
C PHE A 43 -7.35 13.13 -4.74
N LEU A 44 -7.48 13.87 -3.62
CA LEU A 44 -6.50 14.90 -3.26
C LEU A 44 -5.11 14.29 -3.08
N ASN A 45 -5.05 13.17 -2.37
CA ASN A 45 -3.88 12.32 -2.19
C ASN A 45 -4.36 10.87 -2.06
N HIS A 46 -3.54 9.93 -2.50
CA HIS A 46 -3.83 8.50 -2.42
C HIS A 46 -2.63 7.74 -1.86
N GLN A 47 -2.87 6.87 -0.89
CA GLN A 47 -1.87 5.97 -0.34
C GLN A 47 -2.42 4.54 -0.31
N VAL A 48 -1.59 3.58 -0.69
CA VAL A 48 -1.88 2.17 -0.45
C VAL A 48 -1.71 1.84 1.02
N CYS A 49 -2.69 1.12 1.57
CA CYS A 49 -2.78 0.75 2.96
C CYS A 49 -1.66 -0.22 3.34
N LEU A 50 -0.71 0.25 4.15
CA LEU A 50 0.40 -0.56 4.64
C LEU A 50 -0.06 -1.79 5.44
N ALA A 51 -1.20 -1.74 6.13
CA ALA A 51 -1.73 -2.90 6.85
C ALA A 51 -2.11 -4.05 5.90
N HIS A 52 -2.60 -3.73 4.70
CA HIS A 52 -2.85 -4.75 3.67
C HIS A 52 -1.55 -5.32 3.13
N LEU A 53 -0.55 -4.47 2.85
CA LEU A 53 0.76 -4.93 2.36
C LEU A 53 1.49 -5.81 3.39
N LEU A 54 1.48 -5.40 4.66
CA LEU A 54 2.08 -6.16 5.76
C LEU A 54 1.42 -7.52 5.94
N ARG A 55 0.08 -7.61 5.81
CA ARG A 55 -0.63 -8.89 5.85
C ARG A 55 -0.25 -9.80 4.68
N GLU A 56 -0.13 -9.25 3.48
CA GLU A 56 0.36 -10.01 2.31
C GLU A 56 1.80 -10.51 2.53
N CYS A 57 2.68 -9.68 3.10
CA CYS A 57 4.04 -10.12 3.44
C CYS A 57 4.07 -11.22 4.51
N GLN A 58 3.22 -11.16 5.52
CA GLN A 58 3.09 -12.22 6.53
C GLN A 58 2.72 -13.56 5.87
N TYR A 59 1.75 -13.54 4.95
CA TYR A 59 1.40 -14.72 4.17
C TYR A 59 2.59 -15.26 3.34
N LEU A 60 3.38 -14.38 2.73
CA LEU A 60 4.58 -14.78 1.98
C LEU A 60 5.66 -15.41 2.90
N ASN A 61 5.87 -14.86 4.08
CA ASN A 61 6.78 -15.42 5.10
C ASN A 61 6.32 -16.79 5.62
N GLU A 62 5.02 -17.05 5.65
CA GLU A 62 4.47 -18.38 5.97
C GLU A 62 4.60 -19.37 4.82
N LEU A 63 4.46 -18.88 3.58
CA LEU A 63 4.55 -19.68 2.36
C LEU A 63 5.98 -20.22 2.13
N ASP A 64 6.99 -19.41 2.42
CA ASP A 64 8.39 -19.78 2.37
C ASP A 64 9.10 -19.16 3.58
N LYS A 65 9.56 -20.02 4.49
CA LYS A 65 10.22 -19.63 5.75
C LYS A 65 11.71 -19.37 5.60
N GLU A 66 12.32 -19.81 4.50
CA GLU A 66 13.76 -19.67 4.25
C GLU A 66 14.07 -18.36 3.51
N GLN A 67 13.14 -17.88 2.67
CA GLN A 67 13.30 -16.56 2.03
C GLN A 67 13.34 -15.42 3.06
N GLN A 68 14.08 -14.37 2.72
CA GLN A 68 14.22 -13.17 3.56
C GLN A 68 13.59 -11.92 2.95
N TRP A 69 13.27 -11.95 1.66
CA TRP A 69 12.84 -10.78 0.90
C TRP A 69 11.58 -10.11 1.47
N SER A 70 10.52 -10.88 1.73
CA SER A 70 9.29 -10.31 2.30
C SER A 70 9.45 -9.90 3.77
N GLY A 71 10.42 -10.50 4.49
CA GLY A 71 10.87 -10.03 5.80
C GLY A 71 11.51 -8.64 5.71
N SER A 72 12.40 -8.42 4.74
CA SER A 72 13.02 -7.11 4.50
C SER A 72 12.01 -6.04 4.10
N VAL A 73 10.99 -6.37 3.30
CA VAL A 73 9.87 -5.46 2.99
C VAL A 73 9.08 -5.09 4.25
N VAL A 74 8.79 -6.06 5.12
CA VAL A 74 8.12 -5.81 6.41
C VAL A 74 8.94 -4.87 7.28
N SER A 75 10.24 -5.12 7.43
CA SER A 75 11.14 -4.27 8.21
C SER A 75 11.14 -2.85 7.69
N LEU A 76 11.26 -2.66 6.36
CA LEU A 76 11.22 -1.34 5.72
C LEU A 76 9.94 -0.57 6.08
N PHE A 77 8.77 -1.21 5.92
CA PHE A 77 7.49 -0.56 6.23
C PHE A 77 7.34 -0.27 7.73
N GLN A 78 7.79 -1.17 8.61
CA GLN A 78 7.72 -0.97 10.06
C GLN A 78 8.62 0.17 10.51
N GLU A 79 9.83 0.28 9.97
CA GLU A 79 10.75 1.37 10.27
C GLU A 79 10.18 2.73 9.79
N ALA A 80 9.60 2.80 8.59
CA ALA A 80 8.95 4.01 8.09
C ALA A 80 7.75 4.44 8.96
N ILE A 81 6.92 3.47 9.39
CA ILE A 81 5.82 3.71 10.33
C ILE A 81 6.38 4.21 11.67
N HIS A 82 7.45 3.60 12.16
CA HIS A 82 8.07 4.00 13.42
C HIS A 82 8.59 5.44 13.36
N GLU A 83 9.29 5.83 12.29
CA GLU A 83 9.76 7.19 12.13
C GLU A 83 8.60 8.20 12.11
N ARG A 84 7.54 7.92 11.33
CA ARG A 84 6.34 8.77 11.31
C ARG A 84 5.68 8.89 12.68
N ASN A 85 5.65 7.81 13.47
CA ASN A 85 5.09 7.84 14.83
C ASN A 85 5.95 8.67 15.80
N GLN A 86 7.28 8.67 15.65
CA GLN A 86 8.16 9.52 16.44
C GLN A 86 8.08 11.00 16.03
N LYS A 87 7.81 11.25 14.74
CA LYS A 87 7.77 12.58 14.13
C LYS A 87 6.40 12.84 13.45
N PRO A 88 5.30 12.91 14.21
CA PRO A 88 3.94 12.91 13.65
C PRO A 88 3.63 14.13 12.79
N THR A 89 4.21 15.29 13.11
CA THR A 89 3.93 16.57 12.44
C THR A 89 5.08 17.07 11.58
N GLU A 90 6.22 16.39 11.58
CA GLU A 90 7.38 16.85 10.82
C GLU A 90 7.28 16.42 9.36
N SER A 91 7.86 17.23 8.49
CA SER A 91 8.13 16.80 7.12
C SER A 91 9.25 15.77 7.16
N ILE A 92 8.99 14.57 6.66
CA ILE A 92 9.98 13.51 6.52
C ILE A 92 10.32 13.42 5.05
N ASP A 93 11.60 13.51 4.71
CA ASP A 93 12.07 13.26 3.34
C ASP A 93 11.88 11.77 3.01
N PRO A 94 11.05 11.41 2.00
CA PRO A 94 10.79 10.03 1.67
C PRO A 94 11.95 9.37 0.89
N GLN A 95 12.93 10.12 0.38
CA GLN A 95 13.88 9.60 -0.61
C GLN A 95 14.62 8.35 -0.13
N SER A 96 15.10 8.35 1.12
CA SER A 96 15.81 7.19 1.67
C SER A 96 14.92 5.94 1.78
N TRP A 97 13.62 6.11 2.01
CA TRP A 97 12.65 5.01 2.04
C TRP A 97 12.36 4.48 0.63
N LEU A 98 12.26 5.38 -0.35
CA LEU A 98 12.05 5.03 -1.76
C LEU A 98 13.25 4.27 -2.32
N ASP A 99 14.47 4.76 -2.10
CA ASP A 99 15.69 4.10 -2.58
C ASP A 99 15.82 2.68 -2.01
N ARG A 100 15.48 2.48 -0.73
CA ARG A 100 15.50 1.16 -0.09
C ARG A 100 14.41 0.25 -0.65
N LEU A 101 13.23 0.79 -0.98
CA LEU A 101 12.16 0.03 -1.61
C LEU A 101 12.55 -0.40 -3.03
N ASP A 102 13.13 0.50 -3.82
CA ASP A 102 13.58 0.23 -5.19
C ASP A 102 14.63 -0.89 -5.20
N ASN A 103 15.59 -0.86 -4.27
CA ASN A 103 16.56 -1.93 -4.12
C ASN A 103 15.90 -3.30 -3.89
N LEU A 104 14.84 -3.38 -3.06
CA LEU A 104 14.09 -4.62 -2.84
C LEU A 104 13.30 -5.03 -4.08
N ILE A 105 12.75 -4.07 -4.83
CA ILE A 105 12.01 -4.33 -6.08
C ILE A 105 12.94 -4.86 -7.17
N ASP A 106 14.21 -4.42 -7.20
CA ASP A 106 15.19 -4.87 -8.18
C ASP A 106 15.73 -6.28 -7.91
N GLU A 107 15.46 -6.85 -6.74
CA GLU A 107 15.86 -8.22 -6.43
C GLU A 107 15.22 -9.26 -7.36
N ASN A 108 16.02 -10.28 -7.71
CA ASN A 108 15.60 -11.38 -8.55
C ASN A 108 14.88 -12.47 -7.72
N LEU A 109 13.55 -12.51 -7.85
CA LEU A 109 12.69 -13.46 -7.14
C LEU A 109 12.33 -14.71 -7.96
N SER A 110 13.01 -14.96 -9.09
CA SER A 110 12.68 -16.06 -10.03
C SER A 110 12.73 -17.46 -9.40
N ARG A 111 13.46 -17.64 -8.30
CA ARG A 111 13.55 -18.90 -7.56
C ARG A 111 12.45 -19.07 -6.51
N LEU A 112 11.71 -18.01 -6.20
CA LEU A 112 10.62 -18.02 -5.23
C LEU A 112 9.30 -18.35 -5.91
N ASN A 113 8.29 -18.65 -5.09
CA ASN A 113 6.93 -18.86 -5.58
C ASN A 113 6.42 -17.63 -6.37
N GLU A 114 5.59 -17.84 -7.40
CA GLU A 114 5.02 -16.78 -8.23
C GLU A 114 4.28 -15.67 -7.45
N LYS A 115 3.78 -15.98 -6.25
CA LYS A 115 3.10 -15.03 -5.38
C LYS A 115 4.01 -13.90 -4.91
N PHE A 116 5.32 -14.15 -4.76
CA PHE A 116 6.31 -13.13 -4.46
C PHE A 116 6.43 -12.12 -5.61
N THR A 117 6.56 -12.62 -6.84
CA THR A 117 6.61 -11.77 -8.03
C THR A 117 5.30 -11.01 -8.24
N THR A 118 4.16 -11.64 -7.96
CA THR A 118 2.84 -10.97 -8.01
C THR A 118 2.76 -9.82 -7.02
N PHE A 119 3.21 -10.03 -5.78
CA PHE A 119 3.25 -8.99 -4.76
C PHE A 119 4.20 -7.85 -5.15
N LYS A 120 5.43 -8.18 -5.60
CA LYS A 120 6.42 -7.20 -6.09
C LYS A 120 5.87 -6.33 -7.22
N ASN A 121 5.25 -6.95 -8.22
CA ASN A 121 4.59 -6.24 -9.32
C ASN A 121 3.39 -5.41 -8.84
N GLY A 122 2.76 -5.83 -7.75
CA GLY A 122 1.74 -5.06 -7.06
C GLY A 122 2.28 -3.76 -6.46
N LEU A 123 3.48 -3.79 -5.87
CA LEU A 123 4.16 -2.61 -5.33
C LEU A 123 4.58 -1.61 -6.42
N LEU A 124 5.01 -2.10 -7.58
CA LEU A 124 5.38 -1.25 -8.74
C LEU A 124 4.22 -0.47 -9.35
N LYS A 125 2.99 -0.93 -9.11
CA LYS A 125 1.77 -0.29 -9.61
C LYS A 125 1.13 0.66 -8.59
N CYS A 126 1.70 0.73 -7.39
CA CYS A 126 1.26 1.61 -6.31
C CYS A 126 1.71 3.05 -6.55
#